data_AF-A0A8J7XA96-F1
#
_entry.id   AF-A0A8J7XA96-F1
#
_cell.length_a   1.000
_cell.length_b   1.000
_cell.length_c   1.000
_cell.angle_alpha   90.00
_cell.angle_beta   90.00
_cell.angle_gamma   90.00
#
_symmetry.space_group_name_H-M   'P 1'
#
loop_
_entity.id
_entity.type
_entity.pdbx_description
1 polymer ?
#
loop_
_entity_poly.entity_id
_entity_poly.type
_entity_poly.pdbx_seq_one_letter_code
_entity_poly.pdbx_strand_id
1 'polypeptide(L)'
;MNLNRYMFKIHRVVSWLLVPLMAAVIITGYSYTRNLQVLNRGRAYDLHIQLELPLILLLIVHVVLALRIELMRFHIKGKTVDIFLLILGIVLGLSAFYVDGRVPR
;
A
#
# COMPACT_ATOMS: atom_id res chain seq x y z
N MET A 1 -5.50 -24.42 -12.55
CA MET A 1 -4.98 -23.59 -11.44
C MET A 1 -6.08 -22.64 -10.97
N ASN A 2 -6.52 -22.71 -9.70
CA ASN A 2 -7.66 -21.90 -9.21
C ASN A 2 -7.25 -20.44 -8.99
N LEU A 3 -7.79 -19.52 -9.81
CA LEU A 3 -7.50 -18.07 -9.78
C LEU A 3 -7.65 -17.47 -8.37
N ASN A 4 -8.69 -17.89 -7.65
CA ASN A 4 -8.96 -17.46 -6.28
C ASN A 4 -7.81 -17.83 -5.33
N ARG A 5 -7.22 -19.02 -5.48
CA ARG A 5 -6.11 -19.48 -4.62
C ARG A 5 -4.85 -18.62 -4.82
N TYR A 6 -4.59 -18.17 -6.05
CA TYR A 6 -3.52 -17.22 -6.33
C TYR A 6 -3.80 -15.86 -5.68
N MET A 7 -5.02 -15.36 -5.79
CA MET A 7 -5.42 -14.08 -5.19
C MET A 7 -5.21 -14.08 -3.67
N PHE A 8 -5.60 -15.14 -2.97
CA PHE A 8 -5.34 -15.28 -1.52
C PHE A 8 -3.84 -15.35 -1.19
N LYS A 9 -3.05 -16.03 -2.03
CA LYS A 9 -1.59 -16.11 -1.83
C LYS A 9 -0.93 -14.75 -2.02
N ILE A 10 -1.32 -14.00 -3.05
CA ILE A 10 -0.84 -12.63 -3.30
C ILE A 10 -1.25 -11.73 -2.14
N HIS A 11 -2.53 -11.75 -1.75
CA HIS A 11 -3.02 -10.96 -0.61
C HIS A 11 -2.19 -11.24 0.66
N ARG A 12 -1.90 -12.50 0.96
CA ARG A 12 -1.06 -12.88 2.09
C ARG A 12 0.35 -12.27 1.97
N VAL A 13 1.02 -12.41 0.83
CA VAL A 13 2.37 -11.83 0.62
C VAL A 13 2.35 -10.32 0.79
N VAL A 14 1.35 -9.65 0.21
CA VAL A 14 1.15 -8.20 0.35
C VAL A 14 0.98 -7.81 1.82
N SER A 15 0.15 -8.50 2.60
CA SER A 15 0.00 -8.24 4.03
C SER A 15 1.32 -8.40 4.80
N TRP A 16 2.10 -9.44 4.49
CA TRP A 16 3.39 -9.69 5.14
C TRP A 16 4.44 -8.63 4.80
N LEU A 17 4.40 -8.05 3.60
CA LEU A 17 5.27 -6.95 3.20
C LEU A 17 4.82 -5.60 3.78
N LEU A 18 3.51 -5.40 3.95
CA LEU A 18 2.94 -4.15 4.46
C LEU A 18 3.41 -3.86 5.89
N VAL A 19 3.44 -4.89 6.75
CA VAL A 19 3.79 -4.75 8.18
C VAL A 19 5.20 -4.16 8.39
N PRO A 20 6.29 -4.76 7.87
CA PRO A 20 7.63 -4.19 8.06
C PRO A 20 7.79 -2.84 7.37
N LEU A 21 7.13 -2.62 6.22
CA LEU A 21 7.18 -1.35 5.51
C LEU A 21 6.51 -0.22 6.31
N MET A 22 5.35 -0.51 6.90
CA MET A 22 4.65 0.40 7.82
C MET A 22 5.53 0.73 9.03
N ALA A 23 6.13 -0.29 9.65
CA ALA A 23 7.06 -0.07 10.77
C ALA A 23 8.24 0.81 10.38
N ALA A 24 8.83 0.59 9.20
CA ALA A 24 9.94 1.40 8.69
C ALA A 24 9.53 2.87 8.50
N VAL A 25 8.38 3.14 7.86
CA VAL A 25 7.85 4.50 7.65
C VAL A 25 7.56 5.21 8.97
N ILE A 26 7.00 4.50 9.95
CA ILE A 26 6.76 5.05 11.29
C ILE A 26 8.10 5.43 11.95
N ILE A 27 9.08 4.51 11.98
CA ILE A 27 10.38 4.75 12.62
C ILE A 27 11.10 5.93 11.96
N THR A 28 11.13 6.00 10.62
CA THR A 28 11.80 7.09 9.90
C THR A 28 11.08 8.42 10.09
N GLY A 29 9.74 8.43 10.07
CA GLY A 29 8.93 9.63 10.30
C GLY A 29 9.12 10.21 11.70
N TYR A 30 9.11 9.37 12.73
CA TYR A 30 9.39 9.81 14.11
C TYR A 30 10.86 10.22 14.30
N SER A 31 11.81 9.56 13.65
CA SER A 31 13.22 9.94 13.72
C SER A 31 13.48 11.31 13.12
N TYR A 32 12.84 11.65 12.00
CA TYR A 32 12.96 12.98 11.39
C TYR A 32 12.20 14.09 12.16
N THR A 33 11.00 13.81 12.66
CA THR A 33 10.13 14.84 13.30
C THR A 33 10.42 15.05 14.79
N ARG A 34 10.76 13.98 15.52
CA ARG A 34 11.00 14.01 16.98
C ARG A 34 12.45 13.75 17.37
N ASN A 35 13.35 13.66 16.38
CA ASN A 35 14.78 13.48 16.59
C ASN A 35 15.12 12.22 17.42
N LEU A 36 14.39 11.12 17.20
CA LEU A 36 14.76 9.83 17.79
C LEU A 36 16.16 9.44 17.30
N GLN A 37 17.05 9.11 18.23
CA GLN A 37 18.47 8.81 17.95
C GLN A 37 18.71 7.47 17.19
N VAL A 38 17.67 6.90 16.58
CA VAL A 38 17.79 5.67 15.79
C VAL A 38 18.47 5.95 14.44
N LEU A 39 18.18 7.12 13.83
CA LEU A 39 18.80 7.57 12.58
C LEU A 39 19.16 9.06 12.64
N ASN A 40 20.18 9.45 11.88
CA ASN A 40 20.43 10.87 11.59
C ASN A 40 19.22 11.45 10.83
N ARG A 41 18.77 12.63 11.26
CA ARG A 41 17.61 13.35 10.70
C ARG A 41 17.58 13.42 9.17
N GLY A 42 18.71 13.68 8.52
CA GLY A 42 18.77 13.73 7.05
C GLY A 42 18.47 12.38 6.40
N ARG A 43 19.11 11.31 6.90
CA ARG A 43 18.86 9.94 6.41
C ARG A 43 17.44 9.45 6.73
N ALA A 44 16.90 9.85 7.88
CA ALA A 44 15.53 9.54 8.26
C ALA A 44 14.53 10.18 7.28
N TYR A 45 14.77 11.42 6.86
CA TYR A 45 13.98 12.12 5.86
C TYR A 45 14.01 11.40 4.49
N ASP A 46 15.21 11.12 3.98
CA ASP A 46 15.38 10.48 2.67
C ASP A 46 14.69 9.11 2.62
N LEU A 47 14.87 8.30 3.68
CA LEU A 47 14.21 6.99 3.76
C LEU A 47 12.70 7.11 3.92
N HIS A 48 12.21 8.07 4.71
CA HIS A 48 10.77 8.25 4.89
C HIS A 48 10.08 8.52 3.55
N ILE A 49 10.61 9.48 2.79
CA ILE A 49 10.07 9.86 1.48
C ILE A 49 10.16 8.71 0.47
N GLN A 50 11.27 7.97 0.45
CA GLN A 50 11.42 6.84 -0.47
C GLN A 50 10.47 5.69 -0.14
N LEU A 51 10.07 5.53 1.13
CA LEU A 51 9.22 4.43 1.58
C LEU A 51 7.72 4.76 1.56
N GLU A 52 7.35 6.05 1.61
CA GLU A 52 5.94 6.49 1.59
C GLU A 52 5.18 6.00 0.34
N LEU A 53 5.71 6.26 -0.86
CA LEU A 53 5.04 5.85 -2.10
C LEU A 53 4.89 4.32 -2.21
N PRO A 54 5.95 3.51 -2.00
CA PRO A 54 5.81 2.06 -1.92
C PRO A 54 4.78 1.61 -0.89
N LEU A 55 4.73 2.22 0.28
CA LEU A 55 3.76 1.88 1.33
C LEU A 55 2.33 2.13 0.86
N ILE A 56 2.06 3.31 0.29
CA ILE A 56 0.74 3.70 -0.19
C ILE A 56 0.29 2.77 -1.33
N LEU A 57 1.16 2.47 -2.30
CA LEU A 57 0.84 1.55 -3.39
C LEU A 57 0.52 0.15 -2.87
N LEU A 58 1.32 -0.36 -1.93
CA LEU A 58 1.10 -1.68 -1.35
C LEU A 58 -0.20 -1.72 -0.52
N LEU A 59 -0.54 -0.62 0.17
CA LEU A 59 -1.79 -0.44 0.90
C LEU A 59 -3.00 -0.44 -0.04
N ILE A 60 -2.93 0.27 -1.17
CA ILE A 60 -4.00 0.29 -2.18
C ILE A 60 -4.25 -1.14 -2.71
N VAL A 61 -3.19 -1.85 -3.08
CA VAL A 61 -3.29 -3.25 -3.54
C VAL A 61 -3.89 -4.13 -2.44
N HIS A 62 -3.45 -3.96 -1.19
CA HIS A 62 -3.99 -4.71 -0.05
C HIS A 62 -5.49 -4.48 0.11
N VAL A 63 -5.94 -3.23 0.13
CA VAL A 63 -7.36 -2.86 0.31
C VAL A 63 -8.23 -3.36 -0.85
N VAL A 64 -7.78 -3.21 -2.10
CA VAL A 64 -8.55 -3.68 -3.27
C VAL A 64 -8.71 -5.21 -3.25
N LEU A 65 -7.64 -5.95 -2.92
CA LEU A 65 -7.69 -7.40 -2.80
C LEU A 65 -8.55 -7.85 -1.61
N ALA A 66 -8.41 -7.21 -0.45
CA ALA A 66 -9.21 -7.50 0.74
C ALA A 66 -10.70 -7.26 0.46
N LEU A 67 -11.04 -6.14 -0.18
CA LEU A 67 -12.41 -5.82 -0.59
C LEU A 67 -12.96 -6.87 -1.56
N ARG A 68 -12.16 -7.31 -2.54
CA ARG A 68 -12.57 -8.38 -3.46
C ARG A 68 -12.88 -9.68 -2.72
N ILE A 69 -12.04 -10.05 -1.76
CA ILE A 69 -12.19 -11.25 -0.93
C ILE A 69 -13.47 -11.18 -0.08
N GLU A 70 -13.72 -10.05 0.57
CA GLU A 70 -14.94 -9.85 1.35
C GLU A 70 -16.19 -9.85 0.47
N LEU A 71 -16.16 -9.22 -0.70
CA LEU A 71 -17.29 -9.28 -1.65
C LEU A 71 -17.59 -10.71 -2.12
N MET A 72 -16.57 -11.55 -2.33
CA MET A 72 -16.80 -12.97 -2.61
C MET A 72 -17.50 -13.70 -1.46
N ARG A 73 -17.19 -13.34 -0.20
CA ARG A 73 -17.80 -13.91 1.00
C ARG A 73 -19.29 -13.55 1.08
N PHE A 74 -19.66 -12.35 0.66
CA PHE A 74 -21.06 -11.92 0.54
C PHE A 74 -21.74 -12.38 -0.76
N HIS A 75 -21.14 -13.30 -1.52
CA HIS A 75 -21.64 -13.80 -2.80
C HIS A 75 -21.79 -12.74 -3.91
N ILE A 76 -21.21 -11.55 -3.72
CA ILE A 76 -21.17 -10.49 -4.72
C ILE A 76 -20.01 -10.79 -5.68
N LYS A 77 -20.37 -11.31 -6.86
CA LYS A 77 -19.42 -11.71 -7.91
C LYS A 77 -19.92 -11.20 -9.26
N GLY A 78 -18.99 -10.84 -10.14
CA GLY A 78 -19.33 -10.48 -11.50
C GLY A 78 -18.24 -9.62 -12.14
N LYS A 79 -18.19 -9.64 -13.48
CA LYS A 79 -17.21 -8.88 -14.25
C LYS A 79 -17.27 -7.38 -13.95
N THR A 80 -18.47 -6.84 -13.71
CA THR A 80 -18.66 -5.42 -13.36
C THR A 80 -17.95 -5.05 -12.05
N VAL A 81 -18.02 -5.91 -11.04
CA VAL A 81 -17.35 -5.71 -9.75
C VAL A 81 -15.84 -5.78 -9.92
N ASP A 82 -15.35 -6.77 -10.68
CA ASP A 82 -13.92 -6.91 -10.96
C ASP A 82 -13.36 -5.70 -11.73
N ILE A 83 -14.09 -5.20 -12.73
CA ILE A 83 -13.75 -3.99 -13.50
C ILE A 83 -13.76 -2.76 -12.60
N PHE A 84 -14.80 -2.59 -11.78
CA PHE A 84 -14.89 -1.46 -10.85
C PHE A 84 -13.71 -1.43 -9.87
N LEU A 85 -13.38 -2.56 -9.26
CA LEU A 85 -12.25 -2.68 -8.33
C LEU A 85 -10.91 -2.42 -9.02
N LEU A 86 -10.75 -2.86 -10.27
CA LEU A 86 -9.56 -2.58 -11.06
C LEU A 86 -9.42 -1.08 -11.35
N ILE A 87 -10.49 -0.43 -11.82
CA ILE A 87 -10.50 1.02 -12.08
C ILE A 87 -10.20 1.78 -10.79
N LEU A 88 -10.83 1.41 -9.68
CA LEU A 88 -10.58 2.00 -8.37
C LEU A 88 -9.10 1.90 -7.99
N GLY A 89 -8.50 0.72 -8.12
CA GLY A 89 -7.08 0.52 -7.84
C GLY A 89 -6.16 1.37 -8.72
N ILE A 90 -6.46 1.48 -10.02
CA ILE A 90 -5.70 2.31 -10.97
C ILE A 90 -5.82 3.79 -10.61
N VAL A 91 -7.04 4.28 -10.37
CA VAL A 91 -7.27 5.70 -10.01
C VAL A 91 -6.55 6.05 -8.71
N LEU A 92 -6.65 5.20 -7.69
CA LEU A 92 -5.94 5.41 -6.43
C LEU A 92 -4.42 5.39 -6.63
N GLY A 93 -3.89 4.44 -7.41
CA GLY A 93 -2.47 4.37 -7.72
C GLY A 93 -1.96 5.61 -8.44
N LEU A 94 -2.65 6.05 -9.49
CA LEU A 94 -2.31 7.27 -10.23
C LEU A 94 -2.41 8.51 -9.35
N SER A 95 -3.40 8.58 -8.45
CA SER A 95 -3.51 9.68 -7.49
C SER A 95 -2.33 9.71 -6.52
N ALA A 96 -1.85 8.55 -6.06
CA ALA A 96 -0.68 8.45 -5.19
C ALA A 96 0.58 8.95 -5.90
N PHE A 97 0.81 8.55 -7.16
CA PHE A 97 1.91 9.06 -7.97
C PHE A 97 1.81 10.57 -8.22
N TYR A 98 0.61 11.06 -8.51
CA TYR A 98 0.39 12.49 -8.74
C TYR A 98 0.68 13.33 -7.49
N VAL A 99 0.24 12.87 -6.33
CA VAL A 99 0.50 13.54 -5.05
C VAL A 99 1.98 13.49 -4.71
N ASP A 100 2.63 12.32 -4.80
CA ASP A 100 4.06 12.16 -4.50
C ASP A 100 4.95 13.06 -5.37
N GLY A 101 4.61 13.23 -6.65
CA GLY A 101 5.34 14.12 -7.57
C GLY A 101 5.08 15.62 -7.38
N ARG A 102 4.05 16.01 -6.61
CA ARG A 102 3.67 17.41 -6.35
C ARG A 102 4.19 17.95 -5.02
N VAL A 103 4.55 17.08 -4.08
CA VAL A 103 5.09 17.50 -2.78
C VAL A 103 6.54 17.95 -2.97
N PRO A 104 6.88 19.23 -2.72
CA PRO A 104 8.27 19.67 -2.75
C PRO A 104 9.05 18.92 -1.67
N ARG A 105 10.13 18.24 -2.07
CA ARG A 105 11.03 17.46 -1.21
C ARG A 105 12.26 18.27 -0.83
#